data_AF-A0A2H1I8A2-F1
#
_entry.id   AF-A0A2H1I8A2-F1
#
_cell.length_a   1.000
_cell.length_b   1.000
_cell.length_c   1.000
_cell.angle_alpha   90.00
_cell.angle_beta   90.00
_cell.angle_gamma   90.00
#
_symmetry.space_group_name_H-M   'P 1'
#
loop_
_entity.id
_entity.type
_entity.pdbx_description
1 polymer ?
#
loop_
_entity_poly.entity_id
_entity_poly.type
_entity_poly.pdbx_seq_one_letter_code
_entity_poly.pdbx_strand_id
1 'polypeptide(L)'
;MDTGVLHGMTICLTVLAALASGLFLAATPRAWLNDASHLQRWRVSRWARGPGPVVGGVIISAGAAVVFTLTVLAPLETGWSAYAPLSETTFAPGRPNPADRIVSALLLGLTAGATSFLVTADVSVRRLPDRIVIPLSLVALGLIITGSVLGALPMWFASFFAGLIGLVLFTAVHLMGRALRARTMGLGDVKLAFVVFAVPGLFDPWAPALVLVAMVLISGVWALIGAIRAGRVRGVTIAFGPAMLSGMWLGCLFAPILL
;
A
#
# COMPACT_ATOMS: atom_id res chain seq x y z
N MET A 1 -20.40 -8.06 -22.47
CA MET A 1 -20.60 -7.69 -21.05
C MET A 1 -20.56 -6.19 -20.96
N ASP A 2 -21.59 -5.58 -20.41
CA ASP A 2 -21.66 -4.13 -20.25
C ASP A 2 -20.49 -3.63 -19.41
N THR A 3 -19.87 -2.55 -19.84
CA THR A 3 -18.73 -1.93 -19.15
C THR A 3 -19.09 -1.69 -17.69
N GLY A 4 -20.27 -1.16 -17.37
CA GLY A 4 -20.73 -0.93 -15.99
C GLY A 4 -20.71 -2.18 -15.09
N VAL A 5 -21.10 -3.35 -15.60
CA VAL A 5 -21.09 -4.61 -14.83
C VAL A 5 -19.67 -5.01 -14.45
N LEU A 6 -18.73 -4.83 -15.38
CA LEU A 6 -17.31 -5.13 -15.19
C LEU A 6 -16.61 -4.20 -14.17
N HIS A 7 -17.08 -2.95 -14.01
CA HIS A 7 -16.57 -2.04 -12.98
C HIS A 7 -17.11 -2.40 -11.59
N GLY A 8 -18.40 -2.75 -11.51
CA GLY A 8 -19.01 -3.18 -10.25
C GLY A 8 -18.34 -4.43 -9.68
N MET A 9 -17.96 -5.38 -10.54
CA MET A 9 -17.27 -6.60 -10.13
C MET A 9 -15.90 -6.35 -9.52
N THR A 10 -15.07 -5.45 -10.10
CA THR A 10 -13.74 -5.16 -9.55
C THR A 10 -13.82 -4.49 -8.19
N ILE A 11 -14.73 -3.51 -8.05
CA ILE A 11 -14.96 -2.83 -6.76
C ILE A 11 -15.44 -3.83 -5.72
N CYS A 12 -16.44 -4.65 -6.05
CA CYS A 12 -16.97 -5.66 -5.14
C CYS A 12 -15.89 -6.66 -4.70
N LEU A 13 -15.09 -7.19 -5.64
CA LEU A 13 -14.02 -8.12 -5.33
C LEU A 13 -12.95 -7.49 -4.42
N THR A 14 -12.58 -6.24 -4.68
CA THR A 14 -11.60 -5.50 -3.85
C THR A 14 -12.10 -5.35 -2.42
N VAL A 15 -13.37 -4.97 -2.26
CA VAL A 15 -14.02 -4.81 -0.95
C VAL A 15 -14.15 -6.15 -0.22
N LEU A 16 -14.52 -7.22 -0.93
CA LEU A 16 -14.63 -8.56 -0.35
C LEU A 16 -13.26 -9.09 0.10
N ALA A 17 -12.19 -8.86 -0.66
CA ALA A 17 -10.84 -9.24 -0.27
C ALA A 17 -10.35 -8.46 0.97
N ALA A 18 -10.67 -7.16 1.04
CA ALA A 18 -10.39 -6.34 2.22
C ALA A 18 -11.17 -6.79 3.46
N LEU A 19 -12.44 -7.13 3.29
CA LEU A 19 -13.28 -7.65 4.35
C LEU A 19 -12.78 -9.01 4.85
N ALA A 20 -12.48 -9.94 3.93
CA ALA A 20 -12.00 -11.27 4.28
C ALA A 20 -10.66 -11.21 5.03
N SER A 21 -9.69 -10.43 4.52
CA SER A 21 -8.41 -10.24 5.20
C SER A 21 -8.56 -9.52 6.54
N GLY A 22 -9.41 -8.48 6.62
CA GLY A 22 -9.71 -7.77 7.85
C GLY A 22 -10.35 -8.65 8.92
N LEU A 23 -11.32 -9.48 8.54
CA LEU A 23 -11.96 -10.45 9.44
C LEU A 23 -10.99 -11.53 9.90
N PHE A 24 -10.14 -12.04 9.00
CA PHE A 24 -9.11 -13.00 9.34
C PHE A 24 -8.13 -12.43 10.38
N LEU A 25 -7.66 -11.20 10.20
CA LEU A 25 -6.79 -10.52 11.15
C LEU A 25 -7.50 -10.21 12.48
N ALA A 26 -8.77 -9.80 12.44
CA ALA A 26 -9.58 -9.58 13.63
C ALA A 26 -9.78 -10.86 14.45
N ALA A 27 -9.94 -12.01 13.78
CA ALA A 27 -10.15 -13.30 14.41
C ALA A 27 -8.86 -13.92 14.98
N THR A 28 -7.69 -13.53 14.46
CA THR A 28 -6.41 -14.17 14.79
C THR A 28 -5.37 -13.26 15.49
N PRO A 29 -5.73 -12.37 16.44
CA PRO A 29 -4.78 -11.40 17.01
C PRO A 29 -3.60 -12.05 17.73
N ARG A 30 -3.77 -13.24 18.29
CA ARG A 30 -2.68 -14.02 18.90
C ARG A 30 -1.68 -14.59 17.88
N ALA A 31 -2.14 -14.84 16.65
CA ALA A 31 -1.27 -15.38 15.61
C ALA A 31 -0.24 -14.32 15.17
N TRP A 32 -0.68 -13.06 15.05
CA TRP A 32 0.17 -11.98 14.55
C TRP A 32 0.79 -11.08 15.63
N LEU A 33 0.26 -11.02 16.86
CA LEU A 33 0.91 -10.42 18.03
C LEU A 33 1.49 -11.51 18.94
N ASN A 34 2.82 -11.69 18.87
CA ASN A 34 3.50 -12.78 19.59
C ASN A 34 3.63 -12.56 21.11
N ASP A 35 3.54 -11.32 21.58
CA ASP A 35 3.79 -10.96 22.97
C ASP A 35 2.47 -10.67 23.69
N ALA A 36 2.22 -11.34 24.82
CA ALA A 36 1.02 -11.14 25.63
C ALA A 36 0.87 -9.68 26.08
N SER A 37 1.99 -9.00 26.33
CA SER A 37 2.02 -7.57 26.68
C SER A 37 1.61 -6.67 25.50
N HIS A 38 1.94 -7.06 24.27
CA HIS A 38 1.55 -6.33 23.06
C HIS A 38 0.07 -6.52 22.77
N LEU A 39 -0.42 -7.76 22.93
CA LEU A 39 -1.83 -8.08 22.77
C LEU A 39 -2.70 -7.32 23.77
N GLN A 40 -2.28 -7.24 25.02
CA GLN A 40 -3.00 -6.50 26.05
C GLN A 40 -3.04 -4.99 25.73
N ARG A 41 -1.90 -4.40 25.35
CA ARG A 41 -1.83 -2.99 24.94
C ARG A 41 -2.71 -2.69 23.73
N TRP A 42 -2.70 -3.56 22.73
CA TRP A 42 -3.56 -3.41 21.56
C TRP A 42 -5.04 -3.51 21.95
N ARG A 43 -5.45 -4.52 22.73
CA ARG A 43 -6.86 -4.69 23.14
C ARG A 43 -7.43 -3.52 23.96
N VAL A 44 -6.60 -2.89 24.81
CA VAL A 44 -7.01 -1.73 25.61
C VAL A 44 -7.10 -0.45 24.77
N SER A 45 -6.38 -0.40 23.64
CA SER A 45 -6.37 0.75 22.74
C SER A 45 -7.76 1.04 22.19
N ARG A 46 -8.17 2.31 22.23
CA ARG A 46 -9.42 2.77 21.61
C ARG A 46 -9.46 2.52 20.10
N TRP A 47 -8.29 2.48 19.47
CA TRP A 47 -8.14 2.31 18.02
C TRP A 47 -8.32 0.87 17.55
N ALA A 48 -8.17 -0.09 18.46
CA ALA A 48 -8.33 -1.52 18.20
C ALA A 48 -9.71 -2.07 18.65
N ARG A 49 -10.53 -1.24 19.31
CA ARG A 49 -11.82 -1.67 19.86
C ARG A 49 -12.88 -1.80 18.78
N GLY A 50 -13.65 -2.88 18.87
CA GLY A 50 -14.81 -3.12 18.01
C GLY A 50 -14.44 -3.37 16.54
N PRO A 51 -15.39 -3.15 15.60
CA PRO A 51 -15.17 -3.40 14.18
C PRO A 51 -14.33 -2.32 13.48
N GLY A 52 -13.82 -1.31 14.21
CA GLY A 52 -13.16 -0.12 13.66
C GLY A 52 -12.06 -0.41 12.64
N PRO A 53 -11.07 -1.27 12.93
CA PRO A 53 -10.01 -1.61 11.97
C PRO A 53 -10.54 -2.28 10.70
N VAL A 54 -11.57 -3.13 10.81
CA VAL A 54 -12.19 -3.81 9.66
C VAL A 54 -12.94 -2.81 8.80
N VAL A 55 -13.75 -1.95 9.40
CA VAL A 55 -14.48 -0.88 8.70
C VAL A 55 -13.52 0.08 8.01
N GLY A 56 -12.42 0.44 8.67
CA GLY A 56 -11.37 1.27 8.07
C GLY A 56 -10.79 0.64 6.81
N GLY A 57 -10.46 -0.65 6.84
CA GLY A 57 -9.93 -1.36 5.67
C GLY A 57 -10.94 -1.42 4.52
N VAL A 58 -12.22 -1.63 4.83
CA VAL A 58 -13.31 -1.62 3.84
C VAL A 58 -13.46 -0.26 3.18
N ILE A 59 -13.48 0.83 3.95
CA ILE A 59 -13.59 2.20 3.40
C ILE A 59 -12.40 2.52 2.49
N ILE A 60 -11.18 2.22 2.94
CA ILE A 60 -9.96 2.42 2.13
C ILE A 60 -10.05 1.62 0.83
N SER A 61 -10.48 0.35 0.90
CA SER A 61 -10.60 -0.52 -0.27
C SER A 61 -11.63 -0.01 -1.27
N ALA A 62 -12.77 0.49 -0.82
CA ALA A 62 -13.81 1.03 -1.69
C ALA A 62 -13.32 2.29 -2.42
N GLY A 63 -12.69 3.21 -1.69
CA GLY A 63 -12.11 4.43 -2.29
C GLY A 63 -11.01 4.10 -3.31
N ALA A 64 -10.07 3.24 -2.94
CA ALA A 64 -8.98 2.83 -3.82
C ALA A 64 -9.49 2.10 -5.07
N ALA A 65 -10.48 1.20 -4.93
CA ALA A 65 -11.04 0.47 -6.06
C ALA A 65 -11.77 1.38 -7.05
N VAL A 66 -12.52 2.37 -6.55
CA VAL A 66 -13.20 3.35 -7.39
C VAL A 66 -12.18 4.17 -8.18
N VAL A 67 -11.18 4.75 -7.51
CA VAL A 67 -10.14 5.53 -8.19
C VAL A 67 -9.39 4.67 -9.20
N PHE A 68 -8.89 3.50 -8.80
CA PHE A 68 -8.14 2.61 -9.68
C PHE A 68 -8.94 2.18 -10.91
N THR A 69 -10.23 1.88 -10.73
CA THR A 69 -11.07 1.45 -11.86
C THR A 69 -11.27 2.60 -12.85
N LEU A 70 -11.51 3.83 -12.35
CA LEU A 70 -11.75 5.00 -13.20
C LEU A 70 -10.48 5.52 -13.88
N THR A 71 -9.29 5.31 -13.29
CA THR A 71 -8.05 5.90 -13.79
C THR A 71 -7.18 4.92 -14.55
N VAL A 72 -7.19 3.63 -14.19
CA VAL A 72 -6.31 2.61 -14.78
C VAL A 72 -7.08 1.62 -15.64
N LEU A 73 -8.20 1.08 -15.15
CA LEU A 73 -8.91 -0.01 -15.84
C LEU A 73 -9.93 0.46 -16.88
N ALA A 74 -10.43 1.68 -16.74
CA ALA A 74 -11.32 2.32 -17.71
C ALA A 74 -11.09 3.83 -17.72
N PRO A 75 -9.89 4.29 -18.17
CA PRO A 75 -9.59 5.71 -18.25
C PRO A 75 -10.62 6.40 -19.16
N LEU A 76 -11.16 7.53 -18.71
CA LEU A 76 -12.14 8.33 -19.47
C LEU A 76 -11.55 8.87 -20.78
N GLU A 77 -10.23 9.08 -20.84
CA GLU A 77 -9.53 9.60 -22.02
C GLU A 77 -8.14 8.99 -22.19
N THR A 78 -8.00 7.93 -23.00
CA THR A 78 -6.67 7.54 -23.52
C THR A 78 -6.77 6.90 -24.91
N GLY A 79 -7.68 7.37 -25.77
CA GLY A 79 -7.85 6.87 -27.14
C GLY A 79 -6.71 7.21 -28.11
N TRP A 80 -5.47 7.37 -27.64
CA TRP A 80 -4.35 7.65 -28.52
C TRP A 80 -3.94 6.39 -29.27
N SER A 81 -3.69 6.53 -30.57
CA SER A 81 -3.10 5.48 -31.38
C SER A 81 -1.95 6.06 -32.18
N ALA A 82 -0.77 5.47 -32.08
CA ALA A 82 0.37 5.86 -32.90
C ALA A 82 0.50 4.90 -34.06
N TYR A 83 0.41 5.43 -35.29
CA TYR A 83 0.75 4.68 -36.48
C TYR A 83 2.25 4.77 -36.72
N ALA A 84 2.95 3.64 -36.76
CA ALA A 84 4.35 3.58 -37.16
C ALA A 84 4.42 3.25 -38.67
N PRO A 85 4.72 4.24 -39.53
CA PRO A 85 4.62 4.06 -40.99
C PRO A 85 5.64 3.09 -41.57
N LEU A 86 6.75 2.83 -40.88
CA LEU A 86 7.80 1.91 -41.32
C LEU A 86 7.52 0.44 -40.98
N SER A 87 6.69 0.17 -39.96
CA SER A 87 6.29 -1.19 -39.57
C SER A 87 4.84 -1.51 -39.90
N GLU A 88 4.07 -0.52 -40.39
CA GLU A 88 2.62 -0.58 -40.61
C GLU A 88 1.81 -0.98 -39.36
N THR A 89 2.43 -0.88 -38.17
CA THR A 89 1.80 -1.25 -36.90
C THR A 89 1.20 -0.03 -36.22
N THR A 90 -0.06 -0.14 -35.81
CA THR A 90 -0.72 0.84 -34.94
C THR A 90 -0.53 0.44 -33.48
N PHE A 91 0.18 1.25 -32.71
CA PHE A 91 0.26 1.12 -31.26
C PHE A 91 -1.01 1.69 -30.64
N ALA A 92 -1.79 0.84 -30.00
CA ALA A 92 -2.93 1.22 -29.18
C ALA A 92 -2.62 0.89 -27.71
N PRO A 93 -3.15 1.66 -26.75
CA PRO A 93 -3.00 1.35 -25.34
C PRO A 93 -3.53 -0.06 -25.04
N GLY A 94 -2.78 -0.78 -24.20
CA GLY A 94 -3.16 -2.10 -23.76
C GLY A 94 -4.54 -2.08 -23.10
N ARG A 95 -5.44 -2.95 -23.55
CA ARG A 95 -6.75 -3.10 -22.91
C ARG A 95 -6.63 -4.05 -21.72
N PRO A 96 -7.15 -3.68 -20.54
CA PRO A 96 -7.08 -4.54 -19.37
C PRO A 96 -7.87 -5.83 -19.61
N ASN A 97 -7.22 -6.95 -19.38
CA ASN A 97 -7.84 -8.26 -19.47
C ASN A 97 -8.50 -8.66 -18.12
N PRO A 98 -9.20 -9.80 -18.04
CA PRO A 98 -9.82 -10.24 -16.78
C PRO A 98 -8.81 -10.50 -15.66
N ALA A 99 -7.60 -10.96 -15.99
CA ALA A 99 -6.53 -11.18 -15.02
C ALA A 99 -6.07 -9.86 -14.39
N ASP A 100 -5.88 -8.79 -15.18
CA ASP A 100 -5.51 -7.47 -14.68
C ASP A 100 -6.50 -6.99 -13.61
N ARG A 101 -7.79 -7.15 -13.89
CA ARG A 101 -8.92 -6.76 -13.02
C ARG A 101 -8.97 -7.57 -11.74
N ILE A 102 -8.85 -8.88 -11.82
CA ILE A 102 -8.95 -9.78 -10.67
C ILE A 102 -7.73 -9.63 -9.76
N VAL A 103 -6.53 -9.65 -10.34
CA VAL A 103 -5.28 -9.61 -9.59
C VAL A 103 -5.09 -8.25 -8.93
N SER A 104 -5.43 -7.15 -9.61
CA SER A 104 -5.33 -5.81 -9.01
C SER A 104 -6.34 -5.62 -7.88
N ALA A 105 -7.58 -6.13 -8.04
CA ALA A 105 -8.61 -6.09 -7.01
C ALA A 105 -8.18 -6.87 -5.75
N LEU A 106 -7.58 -8.06 -5.93
CA LEU A 106 -7.04 -8.83 -4.81
C LEU A 106 -5.90 -8.09 -4.11
N LEU A 107 -4.96 -7.52 -4.87
CA LEU A 107 -3.82 -6.80 -4.32
C LEU A 107 -4.25 -5.55 -3.54
N LEU A 108 -5.11 -4.71 -4.12
CA LEU A 108 -5.66 -3.52 -3.47
C LEU A 108 -6.51 -3.89 -2.24
N GLY A 109 -7.31 -4.94 -2.33
CA GLY A 109 -8.17 -5.39 -1.24
C GLY A 109 -7.37 -5.90 -0.05
N LEU A 110 -6.40 -6.79 -0.28
CA LEU A 110 -5.54 -7.34 0.77
C LEU A 110 -4.72 -6.24 1.47
N THR A 111 -4.17 -5.30 0.69
CA THR A 111 -3.37 -4.20 1.24
C THR A 111 -4.21 -3.18 2.01
N ALA A 112 -5.42 -2.87 1.54
CA ALA A 112 -6.38 -2.04 2.27
C ALA A 112 -6.84 -2.70 3.57
N GLY A 113 -7.22 -3.98 3.53
CA GLY A 113 -7.62 -4.75 4.71
C GLY A 113 -6.53 -4.83 5.77
N ALA A 114 -5.27 -5.03 5.36
CA ALA A 114 -4.13 -5.05 6.27
C ALA A 114 -3.74 -3.66 6.81
N THR A 115 -3.94 -2.58 6.04
CA THR A 115 -3.50 -1.22 6.39
C THR A 115 -4.03 -0.80 7.75
N SER A 116 -5.34 -0.91 7.99
CA SER A 116 -5.93 -0.44 9.24
C SER A 116 -5.42 -1.23 10.46
N PHE A 117 -5.12 -2.51 10.32
CA PHE A 117 -4.50 -3.30 11.39
C PHE A 117 -3.05 -2.90 11.63
N LEU A 118 -2.26 -2.65 10.58
CA LEU A 118 -0.89 -2.20 10.70
C LEU A 118 -0.81 -0.80 11.35
N VAL A 119 -1.67 0.13 10.94
CA VAL A 119 -1.75 1.48 11.54
C VAL A 119 -2.12 1.39 13.02
N THR A 120 -3.16 0.63 13.37
CA THR A 120 -3.62 0.52 14.77
C THR A 120 -2.61 -0.22 15.65
N ALA A 121 -1.94 -1.24 15.13
CA ALA A 121 -0.85 -1.93 15.82
C ALA A 121 0.34 -1.00 16.04
N ASP A 122 0.77 -0.24 15.03
CA ASP A 122 1.92 0.67 15.16
C ASP A 122 1.62 1.84 16.10
N VAL A 123 0.42 2.42 16.05
CA VAL A 123 0.00 3.48 16.98
C VAL A 123 -0.06 2.97 18.43
N SER A 124 -0.53 1.73 18.64
CA SER A 124 -0.74 1.20 19.99
C SER A 124 0.51 0.57 20.61
N VAL A 125 1.34 -0.09 19.80
CA VAL A 125 2.48 -0.89 20.25
C VAL A 125 3.82 -0.29 19.83
N ARG A 126 3.82 0.73 18.94
CA ARG A 126 5.03 1.37 18.37
C ARG A 126 5.97 0.38 17.69
N ARG A 127 5.40 -0.67 17.12
CA ARG A 127 6.12 -1.72 16.40
C ARG A 127 5.20 -2.36 15.37
N LEU A 128 5.67 -2.45 14.14
CA LEU A 128 5.01 -3.21 13.08
C LEU A 128 5.15 -4.73 13.32
N PRO A 129 4.04 -5.48 13.28
CA PRO A 129 4.07 -6.94 13.40
C PRO A 129 4.62 -7.58 12.13
N ASP A 130 5.86 -8.11 12.20
CA ASP A 130 6.51 -8.86 11.12
C ASP A 130 5.62 -9.98 10.56
N ARG A 131 4.77 -10.57 11.40
CA ARG A 131 3.84 -11.66 11.03
C ARG A 131 2.67 -11.22 10.15
N ILE A 132 2.42 -9.92 10.02
CA ILE A 132 1.50 -9.39 8.98
C ILE A 132 2.33 -8.92 7.79
N VAL A 133 3.40 -8.18 8.04
CA VAL A 133 4.18 -7.53 6.97
C VAL A 133 4.82 -8.54 6.03
N ILE A 134 5.46 -9.60 6.55
CA ILE A 134 6.11 -10.62 5.70
C ILE A 134 5.11 -11.35 4.79
N PRO A 135 4.03 -11.98 5.31
CA PRO A 135 3.09 -12.66 4.43
C PRO A 135 2.39 -11.69 3.48
N LEU A 136 2.09 -10.46 3.92
CA LEU A 136 1.55 -9.44 3.03
C LEU A 136 2.50 -9.12 1.86
N SER A 137 3.78 -8.88 2.14
CA SER A 137 4.77 -8.59 1.09
C SER A 137 4.98 -9.79 0.16
N LEU A 138 4.97 -11.02 0.67
CA LEU A 138 5.11 -12.24 -0.15
C LEU A 138 3.87 -12.47 -1.03
N VAL A 139 2.66 -12.32 -0.48
CA VAL A 139 1.42 -12.44 -1.26
C VAL A 139 1.33 -11.32 -2.29
N ALA A 140 1.69 -10.08 -1.93
CA ALA A 140 1.72 -8.97 -2.87
C ALA A 140 2.71 -9.22 -4.01
N LEU A 141 3.92 -9.70 -3.71
CA LEU A 141 4.89 -10.09 -4.73
C LEU A 141 4.34 -11.20 -5.64
N GLY A 142 3.72 -12.23 -5.07
CA GLY A 142 3.10 -13.32 -5.84
C GLY A 142 1.98 -12.82 -6.75
N LEU A 143 1.14 -11.89 -6.29
CA LEU A 143 0.12 -11.25 -7.11
C LEU A 143 0.73 -10.39 -8.22
N ILE A 144 1.77 -9.61 -7.93
CA ILE A 144 2.45 -8.80 -8.96
C ILE A 144 3.08 -9.68 -10.04
N ILE A 145 3.72 -10.80 -9.65
CA ILE A 145 4.27 -11.76 -10.62
C ILE A 145 3.13 -12.39 -11.43
N THR A 146 2.05 -12.80 -10.78
CA THR A 146 0.87 -13.38 -11.45
C THR A 146 0.27 -12.39 -12.44
N GLY A 147 0.13 -11.13 -12.06
CA GLY A 147 -0.30 -10.03 -12.93
C GLY A 147 0.68 -9.77 -14.07
N SER A 148 1.99 -9.86 -13.83
CA SER A 148 3.01 -9.70 -14.89
C SER A 148 2.96 -10.80 -15.93
N VAL A 149 2.61 -12.03 -15.53
CA VAL A 149 2.55 -13.20 -16.42
C VAL A 149 1.21 -13.31 -17.14
N LEU A 150 0.10 -13.04 -16.45
CA LEU A 150 -1.26 -13.24 -16.98
C LEU A 150 -1.92 -11.95 -17.46
N GLY A 151 -1.47 -10.79 -16.98
CA GLY A 151 -2.00 -9.48 -17.30
C GLY A 151 -1.50 -8.94 -18.64
N ALA A 152 -2.20 -7.94 -19.17
CA ALA A 152 -1.85 -7.28 -20.42
C ALA A 152 -1.23 -5.89 -20.20
N LEU A 153 -1.29 -5.36 -18.98
CA LEU A 153 -0.87 -3.99 -18.69
C LEU A 153 0.60 -3.90 -18.24
N PRO A 154 1.33 -2.85 -18.67
CA PRO A 154 2.71 -2.61 -18.23
C PRO A 154 2.80 -2.19 -16.75
N MET A 155 1.68 -1.86 -16.11
CA MET A 155 1.60 -1.44 -14.70
C MET A 155 2.23 -2.46 -13.74
N TRP A 156 2.20 -3.75 -14.07
CA TRP A 156 2.78 -4.80 -13.23
C TRP A 156 4.29 -4.70 -13.12
N PHE A 157 4.94 -4.36 -14.24
CA PHE A 157 6.37 -4.11 -14.28
C PHE A 157 6.73 -2.86 -13.46
N ALA A 158 6.00 -1.76 -13.68
CA ALA A 158 6.19 -0.52 -12.91
C ALA A 158 6.02 -0.76 -11.40
N SER A 159 4.97 -1.49 -11.01
CA SER A 159 4.69 -1.88 -9.62
C SER A 159 5.82 -2.72 -9.01
N PHE A 160 6.33 -3.72 -9.73
CA PHE A 160 7.44 -4.56 -9.26
C PHE A 160 8.70 -3.73 -8.99
N PHE A 161 9.13 -2.93 -9.97
CA PHE A 161 10.35 -2.12 -9.83
C PHE A 161 10.20 -1.01 -8.82
N ALA A 162 9.02 -0.38 -8.71
CA ALA A 162 8.71 0.58 -7.67
C ALA A 162 8.88 -0.04 -6.26
N GLY A 163 8.31 -1.23 -6.05
CA GLY A 163 8.47 -1.97 -4.80
C GLY A 163 9.92 -2.34 -4.52
N LEU A 164 10.66 -2.80 -5.53
CA LEU A 164 12.07 -3.17 -5.39
C LEU A 164 12.94 -1.96 -5.05
N ILE A 165 12.77 -0.84 -5.74
CA ILE A 165 13.48 0.42 -5.48
C ILE A 165 13.17 0.90 -4.05
N GLY A 166 11.90 0.87 -3.65
CA GLY A 166 11.49 1.20 -2.29
C GLY A 166 12.17 0.33 -1.23
N LEU A 167 12.19 -0.99 -1.45
CA LEU A 167 12.85 -1.95 -0.57
C LEU A 167 14.35 -1.69 -0.46
N VAL A 168 15.04 -1.47 -1.59
CA VAL A 168 16.48 -1.20 -1.63
C VAL A 168 16.80 0.12 -0.93
N LEU A 169 16.05 1.18 -1.21
CA LEU A 169 16.23 2.50 -0.60
C LEU A 169 16.11 2.41 0.93
N PHE A 170 15.06 1.78 1.44
CA PHE A 170 14.82 1.65 2.87
C PHE A 170 15.83 0.71 3.55
N THR A 171 16.27 -0.34 2.85
CA THR A 171 17.36 -1.19 3.31
C THR A 171 18.66 -0.41 3.43
N ALA A 172 18.99 0.42 2.44
CA ALA A 172 20.18 1.27 2.46
C ALA A 172 20.14 2.27 3.63
N VAL A 173 18.99 2.93 3.85
CA VAL A 173 18.79 3.85 5.00
C VAL A 173 18.94 3.11 6.33
N HIS A 174 18.38 1.90 6.46
CA HIS A 174 18.50 1.09 7.66
C HIS A 174 19.96 0.68 7.93
N LEU A 175 20.68 0.20 6.91
CA LEU A 175 22.08 -0.20 7.00
C LEU A 175 22.98 1.00 7.32
N MET A 176 22.73 2.16 6.70
CA MET A 176 23.44 3.40 6.98
C MET A 176 23.25 3.83 8.45
N GLY A 177 22.01 3.79 8.94
CA GLY A 177 21.72 4.08 10.36
C GLY A 177 22.47 3.14 11.31
N ARG A 178 22.50 1.84 10.98
CA ARG A 178 23.26 0.85 11.75
C ARG A 178 24.76 1.12 11.72
N ALA A 179 25.32 1.48 10.56
CA ALA A 179 26.73 1.83 10.41
C ALA A 179 27.11 3.08 11.23
N LEU A 180 26.23 4.09 11.24
CA LEU A 180 26.38 5.33 12.00
C LEU A 180 26.01 5.20 13.49
N ARG A 181 25.63 4.01 13.96
CA ARG A 181 25.09 3.75 15.32
C ARG A 181 23.90 4.66 15.69
N ALA A 182 23.19 5.17 14.69
CA ALA A 182 21.99 5.96 14.87
C ALA A 182 20.77 5.02 14.98
N ARG A 183 19.89 5.29 15.94
CA ARG A 183 18.55 4.68 15.94
C ARG A 183 17.76 5.27 14.78
N THR A 184 17.76 4.55 13.66
CA THR A 184 16.91 4.87 12.51
C THR A 184 15.64 4.02 12.58
N MET A 185 15.33 3.35 11.49
CA MET A 185 14.07 2.71 11.23
C MET A 185 14.06 1.24 11.62
N GLY A 186 12.89 0.69 11.96
CA GLY A 186 12.75 -0.73 12.27
C GLY A 186 12.86 -1.61 11.04
N LEU A 187 13.31 -2.86 11.22
CA LEU A 187 13.36 -3.86 10.14
C LEU A 187 11.95 -4.16 9.56
N GLY A 188 10.90 -4.00 10.37
CA GLY A 188 9.51 -4.15 9.93
C GLY A 188 9.12 -3.12 8.87
N ASP A 189 9.55 -1.87 9.04
CA ASP A 189 9.26 -0.79 8.09
C ASP A 189 9.96 -1.03 6.73
N VAL A 190 11.19 -1.53 6.76
CA VAL A 190 11.95 -1.88 5.55
C VAL A 190 11.21 -2.92 4.71
N LYS A 191 10.64 -3.95 5.35
CA LYS A 191 9.86 -4.99 4.66
C LYS A 191 8.55 -4.46 4.11
N LEU A 192 7.93 -3.52 4.83
CA LEU A 192 6.69 -2.86 4.41
C LEU A 192 6.92 -1.95 3.20
N ALA A 193 8.12 -1.39 3.06
CA ALA A 193 8.49 -0.51 1.94
C ALA A 193 8.19 -1.14 0.58
N PHE A 194 8.42 -2.45 0.41
CA PHE A 194 8.09 -3.13 -0.84
C PHE A 194 6.63 -2.90 -1.26
N VAL A 195 5.68 -3.17 -0.36
CA VAL A 195 4.24 -2.99 -0.63
C VAL A 195 3.88 -1.52 -0.79
N VAL A 196 4.44 -0.66 0.07
CA VAL A 196 4.17 0.79 0.10
C VAL A 196 4.52 1.48 -1.21
N PHE A 197 5.56 1.04 -1.90
CA PHE A 197 5.94 1.60 -3.20
C PHE A 197 5.39 0.78 -4.38
N ALA A 198 5.17 -0.53 -4.23
CA ALA A 198 4.61 -1.35 -5.29
C ALA A 198 3.15 -1.01 -5.61
N VAL A 199 2.30 -0.83 -4.60
CA VAL A 199 0.85 -0.59 -4.82
C VAL A 199 0.61 0.70 -5.61
N PRO A 200 1.22 1.85 -5.26
CA PRO A 200 1.06 3.09 -6.03
C PRO A 200 1.64 2.97 -7.44
N GLY A 201 2.69 2.16 -7.64
CA GLY A 201 3.25 1.87 -8.96
C GLY A 201 2.27 1.18 -9.94
N LEU A 202 1.13 0.68 -9.45
CA LEU A 202 0.04 0.22 -10.32
C LEU A 202 -0.74 1.38 -10.97
N PHE A 203 -0.78 2.53 -10.31
CA PHE A 203 -1.52 3.71 -10.78
C PHE A 203 -0.70 4.49 -11.79
N ASP A 204 0.56 4.77 -11.44
CA ASP A 204 1.49 5.48 -12.31
C ASP A 204 2.95 5.12 -11.94
N PRO A 205 3.88 5.01 -12.92
CA PRO A 205 5.29 4.75 -12.65
C PRO A 205 5.97 5.78 -11.72
N TRP A 206 5.50 7.02 -11.68
CA TRP A 206 6.00 8.11 -10.84
C TRP A 206 5.25 8.27 -9.52
N ALA A 207 4.13 7.57 -9.31
CA ALA A 207 3.41 7.56 -8.03
C ALA A 207 4.32 7.25 -6.81
N PRO A 208 5.32 6.35 -6.89
CA PRO A 208 6.30 6.14 -5.81
C PRO A 208 7.04 7.41 -5.33
N ALA A 209 7.29 8.36 -6.23
CA ALA A 209 7.91 9.62 -5.85
C ALA A 209 6.95 10.48 -5.00
N LEU A 210 5.67 10.52 -5.38
CA LEU A 210 4.62 11.21 -4.62
C LEU A 210 4.44 10.59 -3.22
N VAL A 211 4.53 9.26 -3.14
CA VAL A 211 4.51 8.51 -1.86
C VAL A 211 5.65 8.96 -0.96
N LEU A 212 6.87 9.06 -1.50
CA LEU A 212 8.05 9.50 -0.75
C LEU A 212 7.85 10.92 -0.21
N VAL A 213 7.40 11.85 -1.06
CA VAL A 213 7.12 13.24 -0.67
C VAL A 213 6.06 13.30 0.43
N ALA A 214 4.91 12.65 0.23
CA ALA A 214 3.82 12.63 1.20
C ALA A 214 4.27 12.03 2.54
N MET A 215 5.00 10.92 2.51
CA MET A 215 5.52 10.25 3.70
C MET A 215 6.52 11.14 4.46
N VAL A 216 7.45 11.80 3.77
CA VAL A 216 8.40 12.74 4.40
C VAL A 216 7.67 13.91 5.05
N LEU A 217 6.70 14.51 4.36
CA LEU A 217 5.90 15.61 4.92
C LEU A 217 5.11 15.17 6.16
N ILE A 218 4.40 14.05 6.10
CA ILE A 218 3.62 13.53 7.23
C ILE A 218 4.53 13.21 8.42
N SER A 219 5.63 12.50 8.17
CA SER A 219 6.57 12.14 9.23
C SER A 219 7.24 13.37 9.85
N GLY A 220 7.58 14.39 9.05
CA GLY A 220 8.13 15.67 9.51
C GLY A 220 7.16 16.47 10.37
N VAL A 221 5.89 16.54 9.98
CA VAL A 221 4.83 17.19 10.79
C VAL A 221 4.67 16.48 12.13
N TRP A 222 4.62 15.15 12.15
CA TRP A 222 4.54 14.38 13.39
C TRP A 222 5.78 14.54 14.27
N ALA A 223 6.97 14.64 13.66
CA ALA A 223 8.20 14.92 14.37
C ALA A 223 8.19 16.29 15.02
N LEU A 224 7.71 17.30 14.30
CA LEU A 224 7.58 18.66 14.81
C LEU A 224 6.60 18.72 15.99
N ILE A 225 5.41 18.12 15.85
CA ILE A 225 4.43 18.05 16.94
C ILE A 225 5.02 17.33 18.16
N GLY A 226 5.73 16.22 17.94
CA GLY A 226 6.40 15.47 19.00
C GLY A 226 7.48 16.29 19.71
N ALA A 227 8.30 17.03 18.97
CA ALA A 227 9.35 17.89 19.51
C ALA A 227 8.77 19.06 20.32
N ILE A 228 7.71 19.70 19.82
CA ILE A 228 7.00 20.79 20.52
C ILE A 228 6.43 20.27 21.85
N ARG A 229 5.77 19.12 21.84
CA ARG A 229 5.18 18.52 23.06
C ARG A 229 6.22 18.07 24.08
N ALA A 230 7.36 17.56 23.62
CA ALA A 230 8.43 17.09 24.49
C ALA A 230 9.35 18.22 24.99
N GLY A 231 9.25 19.43 24.40
CA GLY A 231 10.16 20.54 24.64
C GLY A 231 11.63 20.24 24.27
N ARG A 232 11.88 19.16 23.51
CA ARG A 232 13.21 18.66 23.16
C ARG A 232 13.16 18.01 21.79
N VAL A 233 14.17 18.28 20.96
CA VAL A 233 14.29 17.74 19.60
C VAL A 233 14.92 16.33 19.61
N ARG A 234 15.73 16.00 20.63
CA ARG A 234 16.44 14.72 20.73
C ARG A 234 15.62 13.69 21.51
N GLY A 235 15.52 12.47 20.97
CA GLY A 235 14.95 11.30 21.65
C GLY A 235 13.46 11.05 21.41
N VAL A 236 12.78 11.84 20.57
CA VAL A 236 11.38 11.60 20.21
C VAL A 236 11.30 10.40 19.26
N THR A 237 10.83 9.26 19.76
CA THR A 237 10.54 8.09 18.92
C THR A 237 9.16 8.25 18.27
N ILE A 238 9.10 8.19 16.94
CA ILE A 238 7.87 8.34 16.15
C ILE A 238 7.54 7.00 15.49
N ALA A 239 6.26 6.66 15.48
CA ALA A 239 5.70 5.55 14.72
C ALA A 239 5.74 5.90 13.22
N PHE A 240 6.58 5.23 12.44
CA PHE A 240 6.79 5.55 11.03
C PHE A 240 5.77 4.85 10.11
N GLY A 241 5.18 3.73 10.55
CA GLY A 241 4.22 2.95 9.77
C GLY A 241 3.01 3.75 9.27
N PRO A 242 2.33 4.56 10.11
CA PRO A 242 1.22 5.40 9.68
C PRO A 242 1.61 6.42 8.61
N ALA A 243 2.82 6.96 8.65
CA ALA A 243 3.30 7.90 7.63
C ALA A 243 3.52 7.19 6.29
N MET A 244 4.09 5.97 6.30
CA MET A 244 4.25 5.16 5.09
C MET A 244 2.93 4.76 4.47
N LEU A 245 2.00 4.23 5.28
CA LEU A 245 0.72 3.75 4.79
C LEU A 245 -0.17 4.91 4.33
N SER A 246 -0.14 6.05 5.01
CA SER A 246 -0.82 7.25 4.54
C SER A 246 -0.21 7.76 3.23
N GLY A 247 1.12 7.80 3.12
CA GLY A 247 1.82 8.17 1.90
C GLY A 247 1.47 7.27 0.72
N MET A 248 1.39 5.94 0.94
CA MET A 248 0.96 4.96 -0.05
C MET A 248 -0.42 5.29 -0.61
N TRP A 249 -1.42 5.47 0.25
CA TRP A 249 -2.79 5.73 -0.18
C TRP A 249 -2.95 7.11 -0.82
N LEU A 250 -2.26 8.14 -0.30
CA LEU A 250 -2.23 9.45 -0.96
C LEU A 250 -1.60 9.37 -2.34
N GLY A 251 -0.50 8.62 -2.50
CA GLY A 251 0.10 8.34 -3.80
C GLY A 251 -0.88 7.68 -4.77
N CYS A 252 -1.64 6.68 -4.32
CA CYS A 252 -2.66 6.02 -5.13
C CYS A 252 -3.80 6.97 -5.55
N LEU A 253 -4.26 7.84 -4.63
CA LEU A 253 -5.39 8.73 -4.87
C LEU A 253 -5.02 9.94 -5.74
N PHE A 254 -3.83 10.50 -5.54
CA PHE A 254 -3.41 11.74 -6.18
C PHE A 254 -2.54 11.54 -7.42
N ALA A 255 -1.90 10.38 -7.61
CA ALA A 255 -1.11 10.14 -8.82
C ALA A 255 -1.92 10.38 -10.10
N PRO A 256 -3.15 9.88 -10.26
CA PRO A 256 -3.93 10.11 -11.49
C PRO A 256 -4.37 11.57 -11.73
N ILE A 257 -4.20 12.44 -10.74
CA ILE A 257 -4.61 13.86 -10.80
C ILE A 257 -3.40 14.77 -11.01
N LEU A 258 -2.26 14.40 -10.45
CA LEU A 258 -1.05 15.22 -10.41
C LEU A 258 0.01 14.81 -11.44
N LEU A 259 -0.07 13.60 -11.99
CA LEU A 259 0.88 13.00 -12.93
C LEU A 259 0.14 12.64 -14.22
#